data_AF-A0AAU2ZBE3-F1
#
_entry.id   AF-A0AAU2ZBE3-F1
#
_cell.length_a   1.000
_cell.length_b   1.000
_cell.length_c   1.000
_cell.angle_alpha   90.00
_cell.angle_beta   90.00
_cell.angle_gamma   90.00
#
_symmetry.space_group_name_H-M   'P 1'
#
loop_
_entity.id
_entity.type
_entity.pdbx_description
1 polymer ?
#
loop_
_entity_poly.entity_id
_entity_poly.type
_entity_poly.pdbx_seq_one_letter_code
_entity_poly.pdbx_strand_id
1 'polypeptide(L)' 'MPDTILISPTGYAHVSDECMHLTKEYVKAPRWGMIPNPPPGLWDSLSGSNPARATEGNTERVAVKRCTFCDTTLMPT' A
#
# COMPACT_ATOMS: atom_id res chain seq x y z
N MET A 1 -0.40 -9.79 -8.84
CA MET A 1 -1.11 -8.94 -7.85
C MET A 1 -0.25 -8.88 -6.61
N PRO A 2 -0.20 -7.76 -5.87
CA PRO A 2 0.61 -7.69 -4.66
C PRO A 2 0.03 -8.59 -3.56
N ASP A 3 0.86 -9.41 -2.92
CA ASP A 3 0.44 -10.27 -1.80
C ASP A 3 0.05 -9.44 -0.56
N THR A 4 0.55 -8.21 -0.47
CA THR A 4 0.18 -7.25 0.58
C THR A 4 0.28 -5.82 0.06
N ILE A 5 -0.73 -5.00 0.37
CA ILE A 5 -0.66 -3.55 0.22
C ILE A 5 -0.32 -2.94 1.58
N LEU A 6 0.76 -2.17 1.63
CA LEU A 6 1.19 -1.44 2.83
C LEU A 6 0.59 -0.04 2.83
N ILE A 7 0.03 0.39 3.96
CA ILE A 7 -0.58 1.71 4.14
C ILE A 7 0.32 2.58 5.01
N SER A 8 0.94 3.57 4.38
CA SER A 8 1.88 4.47 5.04
C SER A 8 1.19 5.49 5.96
N PRO A 9 1.93 6.09 6.90
CA PRO A 9 1.41 7.18 7.74
C PRO A 9 0.97 8.42 6.96
N THR A 10 1.48 8.61 5.73
CA THR A 10 1.24 9.78 4.89
C THR A 10 0.11 9.56 3.88
N GLY A 11 -0.62 8.44 3.96
CA GLY A 11 -1.78 8.16 3.11
C GLY A 11 -1.44 7.61 1.73
N TYR A 12 -0.24 7.06 1.56
CA TYR A 12 0.17 6.32 0.37
C TYR A 12 0.10 4.81 0.57
N ALA A 13 -0.35 4.11 -0.48
CA ALA A 13 -0.26 2.66 -0.60
C ALA A 13 1.03 2.24 -1.31
N HIS A 14 1.64 1.14 -0.85
CA HIS A 14 2.85 0.56 -1.43
C HIS A 14 2.67 -0.94 -1.66
N VAL A 15 3.40 -1.49 -2.63
CA VAL A 15 3.54 -2.93 -2.84
C VAL A 15 4.84 -3.40 -2.17
N SER A 16 4.72 -4.36 -1.26
CA SER A 16 5.74 -4.69 -0.25
C SER A 16 7.09 -5.17 -0.80
N ASP A 17 7.13 -5.85 -1.94
CA ASP A 17 8.39 -6.36 -2.51
C ASP A 17 9.03 -5.45 -3.56
N GLU A 18 8.28 -4.50 -4.10
CA GLU A 18 8.77 -3.65 -5.20
C GLU A 18 9.16 -2.24 -4.74
N CYS A 19 8.82 -1.86 -3.52
CA CYS A 19 9.07 -0.51 -3.05
C CYS A 19 10.53 -0.33 -2.55
N MET A 20 11.47 -0.09 -3.47
CA MET A 20 12.91 0.03 -3.17
C MET A 20 13.30 1.15 -2.18
N HIS A 21 12.42 2.11 -1.93
CA HIS A 21 12.64 3.23 -1.01
C HIS A 21 11.98 3.04 0.36
N LEU A 22 11.46 1.84 0.65
CA LEU A 22 11.08 1.45 2.01
C LEU A 22 12.17 0.56 2.62
N THR A 23 12.64 0.91 3.81
CA THR A 23 13.40 -0.01 4.65
C THR A 23 12.42 -0.94 5.36
N LYS A 24 12.43 -2.24 5.04
CA LYS A 24 11.47 -3.23 5.57
C LYS A 24 11.36 -3.20 7.10
N GLU A 25 12.47 -2.95 7.81
CA GLU A 25 12.51 -2.86 9.29
C GLU A 25 11.67 -1.71 9.89
N TYR A 26 11.36 -0.68 9.10
CA TYR A 26 10.54 0.47 9.51
C TYR A 26 9.07 0.35 9.10
N VAL A 27 8.72 -0.66 8.30
CA VAL A 27 7.35 -0.99 7.94
C VAL A 27 6.76 -1.91 9.01
N LYS A 28 6.26 -1.31 10.08
CA LYS A 28 5.65 -2.05 11.19
C LYS A 28 4.57 -1.25 11.91
N ALA A 29 3.68 -1.98 12.58
CA ALA A 29 2.74 -1.40 13.53
C ALA A 29 3.49 -0.72 14.70
N PRO A 30 2.88 0.28 15.36
CA PRO A 30 1.59 0.91 15.05
C PRO A 30 1.72 2.03 14.00
N ARG A 31 2.89 2.19 13.37
CA ARG A 31 3.10 3.28 12.41
C ARG A 31 2.39 2.98 11.08
N TRP A 32 2.49 1.74 10.61
CA TRP A 32 1.96 1.29 9.33
C TRP A 32 0.72 0.40 9.47
N GLY A 33 -0.14 0.45 8.47
CA GLY A 33 -1.22 -0.51 8.26
C GLY A 33 -0.90 -1.46 7.11
N MET A 34 -1.60 -2.59 7.05
CA MET A 34 -1.44 -3.61 6.02
C MET A 34 -2.81 -4.07 5.52
N ILE A 35 -2.87 -4.45 4.25
CA ILE A 35 -3.98 -5.18 3.63
C ILE A 35 -3.36 -6.44 3.01
N PRO A 36 -3.26 -7.55 3.77
CA PRO A 36 -2.84 -8.83 3.21
C PRO A 36 -3.93 -9.38 2.29
N ASN A 37 -3.53 -10.09 1.23
CA ASN A 37 -4.44 -10.68 0.25
C ASN A 37 -5.49 -9.66 -0.27
N PRO A 38 -5.05 -8.52 -0.83
CA PRO A 38 -5.96 -7.47 -1.27
C PRO A 38 -6.95 -7.99 -2.33
N PRO A 39 -8.21 -7.51 -2.32
CA PRO A 39 -9.16 -7.82 -3.38
C PRO A 39 -8.58 -7.54 -4.77
N PRO A 40 -8.89 -8.37 -5.78
CA PRO A 40 -8.55 -8.09 -7.17
C PRO A 40 -8.92 -6.67 -7.59
N GLY A 41 -7.96 -5.94 -8.19
CA GLY A 41 -8.17 -4.57 -8.64
C GLY A 41 -8.18 -3.50 -7.54
N LEU A 42 -7.96 -3.85 -6.26
CA LEU A 42 -7.85 -2.85 -5.19
C LEU A 42 -6.73 -1.84 -5.48
N TRP A 43 -5.57 -2.32 -5.95
CA TRP A 43 -4.45 -1.44 -6.31
C TRP A 43 -4.86 -0.45 -7.40
N ASP A 44 -5.39 -0.95 -8.52
CA ASP A 44 -5.72 -0.15 -9.70
C ASP A 44 -6.84 0.86 -9.44
N SER A 45 -7.81 0.48 -8.59
CA SER A 45 -8.95 1.33 -8.22
C SER A 45 -8.62 2.35 -7.12
N LEU A 46 -7.45 2.26 -6.48
CA LEU A 46 -7.07 3.11 -5.35
C LEU A 46 -6.93 4.56 -5.78
N SER A 47 -7.74 5.42 -5.17
CA SER A 47 -7.77 6.86 -5.44
C SER A 47 -8.36 7.62 -4.27
N GLY A 48 -8.40 8.96 -4.36
CA GLY A 48 -9.09 9.78 -3.35
C GLY A 48 -10.58 9.47 -3.21
N SER A 49 -11.23 9.04 -4.30
CA SER A 49 -12.64 8.66 -4.31
C SER A 49 -12.89 7.20 -3.91
N ASN A 50 -11.84 6.36 -3.93
CA ASN A 50 -11.90 4.97 -3.51
C ASN A 50 -10.69 4.65 -2.61
N PRO A 51 -10.73 5.08 -1.34
CA PRO A 51 -9.64 4.89 -0.40
C PRO A 51 -9.50 3.43 0.05
N ALA A 52 -8.26 3.01 0.32
CA ALA A 52 -7.97 1.70 0.88
C ALA A 52 -7.64 1.82 2.38
N ARG A 53 -8.42 1.17 3.24
CA ARG A 53 -8.19 1.12 4.69
C ARG A 53 -7.45 -0.16 5.06
N ALA A 54 -6.46 -0.02 5.94
CA ALA A 54 -5.73 -1.15 6.49
C ALA A 54 -6.65 -2.09 7.30
N THR A 55 -6.48 -3.39 7.12
CA THR A 55 -7.16 -4.45 7.89
C THR A 55 -6.28 -5.06 8.98
N GLU A 56 -4.97 -4.87 8.90
CA GLU A 56 -3.98 -5.32 9.88
C GLU A 56 -2.96 -4.23 10.26
N GLY A 57 -2.23 -4.44 11.35
CA GLY A 57 -1.27 -3.47 11.91
C GLY A 57 -1.99 -2.28 12.52
N ASN A 58 -1.77 -1.08 11.99
CA ASN A 58 -2.59 0.09 12.32
C ASN A 58 -3.78 0.21 11.36
N THR A 59 -4.94 -0.23 11.82
CA THR A 59 -6.21 -0.22 11.08
C THR A 59 -6.88 1.16 10.96
N GLU A 60 -6.32 2.18 11.63
CA GLU A 60 -6.72 3.58 11.43
C GLU A 60 -6.11 4.17 10.15
N ARG A 61 -5.12 3.50 9.55
CA ARG A 61 -4.46 3.96 8.34
C ARG A 61 -5.35 3.79 7.11
N VAL A 62 -5.35 4.85 6.28
CA VAL A 62 -6.08 4.92 5.03
C VAL A 62 -5.15 5.47 3.96
N ALA A 63 -5.05 4.79 2.82
CA ALA A 63 -4.39 5.30 1.63
C ALA A 63 -5.42 5.85 0.63
N VAL A 64 -5.08 6.99 0.05
CA VAL A 64 -5.85 7.67 -1.00
C VAL A 64 -5.05 7.83 -2.29
N LYS A 65 -3.76 7.47 -2.26
CA LYS A 65 -2.84 7.58 -3.38
C LYS A 65 -1.96 6.34 -3.44
N ARG A 66 -1.60 5.94 -4.65
CA ARG A 66 -0.55 4.94 -4.91
C ARG A 66 0.81 5.60 -4.79
N CYS A 67 1.79 4.88 -4.26
CA CYS A 67 3.17 5.29 -4.34
C CYS A 67 3.60 5.35 -5.81
N THR A 68 4.10 6.51 -6.26
CA THR A 68 4.50 6.72 -7.66
C THR A 68 5.51 5.69 -8.15
N PHE A 69 6.50 5.31 -7.32
CA PHE A 69 7.50 4.31 -7.71
C PHE A 69 6.86 2.94 -7.93
N CYS A 70 6.09 2.45 -6.96
CA CYS A 70 5.35 1.18 -7.10
C CYS A 70 4.40 1.21 -8.31
N ASP A 71 3.78 2.36 -8.58
CA ASP A 71 2.86 2.50 -9.72
C ASP A 71 3.60 2.39 -11.06
N THR A 72 4.82 2.92 -11.14
CA THR A 72 5.66 2.81 -12.34
C THR A 72 6.31 1.43 -12.51
N THR A 73 6.65 0.72 -11.43
CA THR A 73 7.28 -0.61 -11.51
C THR A 73 6.30 -1.72 -11.86
N LEU A 74 5.00 -1.52 -11.60
CA LEU A 74 3.95 -2.49 -11.92
C LEU A 74 3.49 -2.44 -13.38
N MET A 75 3.98 -1.51 -14.19
CA MET A 75 3.72 -1.49 -15.63
C MET A 75 4.75 -2.35 -16.37
N PRO A 76 4.35 -3.45 -17.05
CA PRO A 76 5.26 -4.15 -17.95
C PRO A 76 5.68 -3.19 -19.07
N THR A 77 6.99 -3.09 -19.32
CA THR A 77 7.55 -2.41 -20.49
C THR A 77 7.21 -3.18 -21.76
#